data_AF-A0A8H9WDN6-F1
#
_entry.id   AF-A0A8H9WDN6-F1
#
_cell.length_a   1.000
_cell.length_b   1.000
_cell.length_c   1.000
_cell.angle_alpha   90.00
_cell.angle_beta   90.00
_cell.angle_gamma   90.00
#
_symmetry.space_group_name_H-M   'P 1'
#
loop_
_entity.id
_entity.type
_entity.pdbx_description
1 polymer ?
#
loop_
_entity_poly.entity_id
_entity_poly.type
_entity_poly.pdbx_seq_one_letter_code
_entity_poly.pdbx_strand_id
1 'polypeptide(L)'
;MAIPDNLALGDYNKVTEVGSSTTYHATGSNSGAGFIVENLTNVVIHCSSGGTLDSGQLTTKTLYPIGVRKVVIGATGVVFVLHR
;
A
#
# COMPACT_ATOMS: atom_id res chain seq x y z
N MET A 1 -25.45 22.93 13.25
CA MET A 1 -25.58 21.84 12.26
C MET A 1 -24.18 21.56 11.75
N ALA A 2 -23.62 20.38 12.04
CA ALA A 2 -22.32 20.00 11.49
C ALA A 2 -22.52 19.63 10.02
N ILE A 3 -21.69 20.19 9.14
CA ILE A 3 -21.62 19.73 7.75
C ILE A 3 -20.91 18.37 7.81
N PRO A 4 -21.51 17.28 7.28
CA PRO A 4 -20.87 15.98 7.30
C PRO A 4 -19.64 15.97 6.39
N ASP A 5 -18.60 15.26 6.81
CA ASP A 5 -17.40 15.04 5.99
C ASP A 5 -17.77 14.26 4.73
N ASN A 6 -17.18 14.64 3.59
CA ASN A 6 -17.37 13.92 2.34
C ASN A 6 -16.35 12.78 2.24
N LEU A 7 -16.83 11.55 2.42
CA LEU A 7 -16.01 10.33 2.43
C LEU A 7 -15.76 9.72 1.04
N ALA A 8 -16.29 10.34 -0.02
CA ALA A 8 -16.19 9.84 -1.40
C ALA A 8 -15.24 10.68 -2.28
N LEU A 9 -14.29 11.40 -1.66
CA LEU A 9 -13.39 12.33 -2.35
C LEU A 9 -12.05 11.68 -2.72
N GLY A 10 -11.79 11.59 -4.02
CA GLY A 10 -10.50 11.13 -4.56
C GLY A 10 -10.53 9.67 -5.01
N ASP A 11 -9.44 9.24 -5.65
CA ASP A 11 -9.31 7.89 -6.20
C ASP A 11 -9.08 6.83 -5.12
N TYR A 12 -8.57 7.24 -3.95
CA TYR A 12 -8.32 6.38 -2.79
C TYR A 12 -8.79 7.08 -1.52
N ASN A 13 -9.73 6.46 -0.80
CA ASN A 13 -10.42 7.06 0.34
C ASN A 13 -9.99 6.48 1.69
N LYS A 14 -9.13 5.46 1.67
CA LYS A 14 -8.61 4.81 2.87
C LYS A 14 -7.16 4.37 2.67
N VAL A 15 -6.40 4.41 3.75
CA VAL A 15 -5.00 3.99 3.80
C VAL A 15 -4.79 2.93 4.87
N THR A 16 -3.90 1.98 4.64
CA THR A 16 -3.39 1.05 5.64
C THR A 16 -1.87 1.12 5.66
N GLU A 17 -1.31 1.48 6.81
CA GLU A 17 0.13 1.46 7.02
C GLU A 17 0.61 0.04 7.30
N VAL A 18 1.67 -0.36 6.60
CA VAL A 18 2.40 -1.60 6.82
C VAL A 18 3.78 -1.21 7.34
N GLY A 19 4.01 -1.48 8.62
CA GLY A 19 5.24 -1.14 9.32
C GLY A 19 6.36 -2.17 9.18
N SER A 20 7.52 -1.83 9.69
CA SER A 20 8.73 -2.66 9.75
C SER A 20 8.47 -4.06 10.32
N SER A 21 9.17 -5.06 9.78
CA SER A 21 9.13 -6.45 10.24
C SER A 21 7.72 -7.08 10.23
N THR A 22 6.83 -6.61 9.36
CA THR A 22 5.47 -7.14 9.22
C THR A 22 5.21 -7.71 7.83
N THR A 23 4.21 -8.58 7.77
CA THR A 23 3.61 -9.02 6.51
C THR A 23 2.14 -8.64 6.52
N TYR A 24 1.72 -7.91 5.50
CA TYR A 24 0.33 -7.53 5.28
C TYR A 24 -0.25 -8.36 4.14
N HIS A 25 -1.44 -8.90 4.33
CA HIS A 25 -2.21 -9.59 3.29
C HIS A 25 -3.45 -8.77 2.95
N ALA A 26 -3.57 -8.36 1.69
CA ALA A 26 -4.74 -7.67 1.18
C ALA A 26 -5.79 -8.72 0.80
N THR A 27 -6.83 -8.87 1.63
CA THR A 27 -7.90 -9.88 1.44
C THR A 27 -9.26 -9.22 1.31
N GLY A 28 -10.10 -9.72 0.39
CA GLY A 28 -11.50 -9.28 0.26
C GLY A 28 -11.62 -7.77 0.05
N SER A 29 -12.46 -7.11 0.86
CA SER A 29 -12.69 -5.66 0.82
C SER A 29 -11.48 -4.80 1.23
N ASN A 30 -10.37 -5.40 1.66
CA ASN A 30 -9.10 -4.73 1.90
C ASN A 30 -8.13 -4.90 0.72
N SER A 31 -8.64 -5.20 -0.48
CA SER A 31 -7.81 -5.28 -1.69
C SER A 31 -7.19 -3.91 -1.96
N GLY A 32 -5.86 -3.82 -1.82
CA GLY A 32 -5.14 -2.59 -2.11
C GLY A 32 -5.26 -2.26 -3.59
N ALA A 33 -5.74 -1.06 -3.90
CA ALA A 33 -5.89 -0.55 -5.27
C ALA A 33 -4.64 0.22 -5.73
N GLY A 34 -3.78 0.62 -4.80
CA GLY A 34 -2.49 1.24 -5.05
C GLY A 34 -1.61 1.20 -3.80
N PHE A 35 -0.38 1.69 -3.92
CA PHE A 35 0.51 1.82 -2.77
C PHE A 35 1.53 2.96 -2.94
N ILE A 36 2.05 3.42 -1.81
CA ILE A 36 3.19 4.36 -1.70
C ILE A 36 4.20 3.74 -0.74
N VAL A 37 5.49 3.80 -1.07
CA VAL A 37 6.56 3.35 -0.17
C VAL A 37 7.21 4.56 0.47
N GLU A 38 7.18 4.67 1.79
CA GLU A 38 7.87 5.76 2.51
C GLU A 38 9.34 5.41 2.74
N ASN A 39 9.61 4.19 3.19
CA ASN A 39 10.95 3.67 3.39
C ASN A 39 11.09 2.32 2.68
N LEU A 40 12.03 2.28 1.73
CA LEU A 40 12.18 1.20 0.76
C LEU A 40 13.01 0.01 1.25
N THR A 41 13.55 0.09 2.45
CA THR A 41 14.48 -0.92 2.95
C THR A 41 13.75 -2.26 3.12
N ASN A 42 14.29 -3.35 2.58
CA ASN A 42 13.71 -4.70 2.73
C ASN A 42 12.19 -4.83 2.44
N VAL A 43 11.66 -4.01 1.53
CA VAL A 43 10.25 -4.03 1.11
C VAL A 43 10.09 -4.90 -0.13
N VAL A 44 9.11 -5.80 -0.10
CA VAL A 44 8.65 -6.57 -1.26
C VAL A 44 7.13 -6.45 -1.38
N ILE A 45 6.68 -5.95 -2.54
CA ILE A 45 5.28 -5.83 -2.91
C ILE A 45 4.91 -6.97 -3.84
N HIS A 46 3.86 -7.71 -3.50
CA HIS A 46 3.27 -8.70 -4.39
C HIS A 46 2.02 -8.11 -5.03
N CYS A 47 2.02 -7.98 -6.36
CA CYS A 47 0.93 -7.39 -7.10
C CYS A 47 -0.25 -8.38 -7.22
N SER A 48 -1.47 -7.84 -7.26
CA SER A 48 -2.72 -8.62 -7.19
C SER A 48 -2.84 -9.66 -8.30
N SER A 49 -2.54 -9.28 -9.56
CA SER A 49 -2.60 -10.18 -10.72
C SER A 49 -1.32 -10.99 -10.96
N GLY A 50 -0.35 -10.98 -10.03
CA GLY A 50 0.95 -11.62 -10.20
C GLY A 50 2.10 -10.65 -10.37
N GLY A 51 3.32 -11.16 -10.25
CA GLY A 51 4.54 -10.34 -10.22
C GLY A 51 4.90 -9.84 -8.81
N THR A 52 6.14 -9.37 -8.68
CA THR A 52 6.70 -8.80 -7.46
C THR A 52 7.53 -7.58 -7.79
N LEU A 53 7.44 -6.57 -6.93
CA LEU A 53 8.27 -5.39 -6.97
C LEU A 53 9.09 -5.32 -5.68
N ASP A 54 10.41 -5.25 -5.81
CA ASP A 54 11.33 -5.12 -4.69
C ASP A 54 11.93 -3.71 -4.60
N SER A 55 12.82 -3.52 -3.62
CA SER A 55 13.52 -2.25 -3.39
C SER A 55 14.41 -1.79 -4.55
N GLY A 56 14.73 -2.63 -5.52
CA GLY A 56 15.47 -2.22 -6.72
C GLY A 56 14.60 -1.54 -7.78
N GLN A 57 13.29 -1.78 -7.73
CA GLN A 57 12.34 -1.36 -8.77
C GLN A 57 11.44 -0.21 -8.33
N LEU A 58 11.44 0.09 -7.03
CA LEU A 58 10.55 1.06 -6.41
C LEU A 58 11.31 2.33 -6.01
N THR A 59 10.62 3.46 -6.04
CA THR A 59 11.12 4.74 -5.52
C THR A 59 10.24 5.19 -4.36
N THR A 60 10.85 5.80 -3.34
CA THR A 60 10.10 6.30 -2.20
C THR A 60 9.19 7.46 -2.61
N LYS A 61 8.08 7.62 -1.89
CA LYS A 61 7.07 8.69 -2.06
C LYS A 61 6.45 8.76 -3.47
N THR A 62 6.62 7.72 -4.28
CA THR A 62 5.97 7.59 -5.58
C THR A 62 4.68 6.81 -5.41
N LEU A 63 3.60 7.31 -6.03
CA LEU A 63 2.32 6.61 -6.11
C LEU A 63 2.38 5.54 -7.20
N TYR A 64 2.12 4.30 -6.82
CA TYR A 64 1.96 3.18 -7.75
C TYR A 64 0.48 2.77 -7.76
N PRO A 65 -0.29 3.10 -8.82
CA PRO A 65 -1.69 2.71 -8.96
C PRO A 65 -1.80 1.23 -9.40
N ILE A 66 -1.15 0.34 -8.67
CA ILE A 66 -1.08 -1.10 -8.94
C ILE A 66 -1.72 -1.83 -7.77
N GLY A 67 -2.61 -2.77 -8.09
CA GLY A 67 -3.26 -3.58 -7.07
C GLY A 67 -2.26 -4.44 -6.28
N VAL A 68 -2.46 -4.55 -4.97
CA VAL A 68 -1.56 -5.28 -4.05
C VAL A 68 -2.31 -6.44 -3.41
N ARG A 69 -1.68 -7.63 -3.36
CA ARG A 69 -2.18 -8.79 -2.59
C ARG A 69 -1.43 -9.05 -1.29
N LYS A 70 -0.14 -8.69 -1.24
CA LYS A 70 0.72 -8.90 -0.08
C LYS A 70 1.84 -7.87 -0.05
N VAL A 71 2.16 -7.37 1.13
CA VAL A 71 3.37 -6.57 1.40
C VAL A 71 4.20 -7.31 2.43
N VAL A 72 5.49 -7.45 2.19
CA VAL A 72 6.44 -8.04 3.14
C VAL A 72 7.51 -7.01 3.42
N ILE A 73 7.75 -6.73 4.70
CA ILE A 73 8.84 -5.86 5.15
C ILE A 73 9.72 -6.67 6.09
N GLY A 74 10.95 -6.97 5.65
CA GLY A 74 11.84 -7.91 6.36
C GLY A 74 12.56 -7.32 7.57
N ALA A 75 12.78 -6.00 7.59
CA ALA A 75 13.42 -5.30 8.70
C ALA A 75 12.83 -3.89 8.80
N THR A 76 13.61 -2.84 8.55
CA THR A 76 13.10 -1.46 8.47
C THR A 76 12.38 -1.24 7.15
N GLY A 77 11.23 -0.58 7.14
CA GLY A 77 10.49 -0.21 5.92
C GLY A 77 9.09 0.25 6.28
N VAL A 78 8.47 1.06 5.41
CA VAL A 78 7.09 1.54 5.62
C VAL A 78 6.40 1.64 4.26
N VAL A 79 5.24 1.01 4.15
CA VAL A 79 4.40 1.02 2.94
C VAL A 79 2.98 1.42 3.31
N PHE A 80 2.42 2.36 2.56
CA PHE A 80 1.02 2.73 2.65
C PHE A 80 0.25 2.04 1.52
N VAL A 81 -0.66 1.15 1.89
CA VAL A 81 -1.60 0.50 0.95
C VAL A 81 -2.85 1.37 0.85
N LEU A 82 -3.25 1.69 -0.38
CA LEU A 82 -4.36 2.58 -0.68
C LEU A 82 -5.59 1.78 -1.11
N HIS A 83 -6.77 2.19 -0.66
CA HIS A 83 -8.05 1.52 -0.92
C HIS A 83 -9.02 2.52 -1.55
N ARG A 84 -9.86 2.04 -2.47
CA ARG A 84 -10.94 2.83 -3.07
C ARG A 84 -12.11 2.99 -2.10
#